data_AF-A0A5B9DG85-F1
#
_entry.id   AF-A0A5B9DG85-F1
#
_cell.length_a   1.000
_cell.length_b   1.000
_cell.length_c   1.000
_cell.angle_alpha   90.00
_cell.angle_beta   90.00
_cell.angle_gamma   90.00
#
_symmetry.space_group_name_H-M   'P 1'
#
loop_
_entity.id
_entity.type
_entity.pdbx_description
1 polymer ?
#
loop_
_entity_poly.entity_id
_entity_poly.type
_entity_poly.pdbx_seq_one_letter_code
_entity_poly.pdbx_strand_id
1 'polypeptide(L)'
;MKHHNYSFFGQKTGLLLDSAEIDQPCLYLRFLKKKPDGSWEKPSLGQGKNIKLNLLEMIAILRIFRTQNTKWSTVHKFGEDTTSITVENKNTIISFMISGYAKQLKFPESNLFTDLLDHIYHEKIIHATGSKMPSKNGSNKESTSQPSQQNISRENEIQDLSNSPIPEYPEELDETPQEKKIEIDPEQWYNSLRTNEEFKLLPGAINEERAKAINFHIADLISIWVPNSCIDQEQSLSKEGIWVKDWFLRKKMVDIFAEMG
;
A
#
# COMPACT_ATOMS: atom_id res chain seq x y z
N MET A 1 12.14 17.15 19.42
CA MET A 1 12.16 16.32 18.21
C MET A 1 10.85 15.57 18.13
N LYS A 2 10.05 15.79 17.09
CA LYS A 2 8.97 14.86 16.74
C LYS A 2 9.56 13.94 15.67
N HIS A 3 10.12 12.82 16.12
CA HIS A 3 10.52 11.71 15.26
C HIS A 3 9.65 10.52 15.65
N HIS A 4 9.27 9.71 14.68
CA HIS A 4 8.50 8.50 14.90
C HIS A 4 9.42 7.31 14.73
N ASN A 5 9.41 6.44 15.72
CA ASN A 5 10.12 5.17 15.68
C ASN A 5 9.18 4.06 16.14
N TYR A 6 9.07 3.00 15.35
CA TYR A 6 8.27 1.84 15.72
C TYR A 6 8.89 0.55 15.19
N SER A 7 8.67 -0.55 15.91
CA SER A 7 9.27 -1.84 15.61
C SER A 7 8.22 -2.93 15.44
N PHE A 8 8.31 -3.69 14.36
CA PHE A 8 7.45 -4.83 14.03
C PHE A 8 8.31 -6.11 14.03
N PHE A 9 8.25 -6.87 15.12
CA PHE A 9 9.04 -8.11 15.25
C PHE A 9 8.17 -9.34 15.02
N GLY A 10 8.59 -10.19 14.09
CA GLY A 10 8.07 -11.54 13.91
C GLY A 10 9.00 -12.60 14.51
N GLN A 11 8.76 -13.86 14.15
CA GLN A 11 9.56 -14.99 14.65
C GLN A 11 10.99 -15.03 14.06
N LYS A 12 11.12 -14.78 12.75
CA LYS A 12 12.38 -14.87 12.00
C LYS A 12 12.91 -13.52 11.52
N THR A 13 12.02 -12.54 11.30
CA THR A 13 12.38 -11.22 10.76
C THR A 13 11.73 -10.08 11.55
N GLY A 14 12.45 -8.97 11.66
CA GLY A 14 12.01 -7.73 12.28
C GLY A 14 12.12 -6.57 11.29
N LEU A 15 11.23 -5.60 11.43
CA LEU A 15 11.20 -4.36 10.68
C LEU A 15 11.18 -3.18 11.66
N LEU A 16 12.14 -2.29 11.54
CA LEU A 16 12.22 -1.03 12.28
C LEU A 16 11.87 0.10 11.32
N LEU A 17 10.92 0.92 11.72
CA LEU A 17 10.51 2.12 11.01
C LEU A 17 11.07 3.34 11.74
N ASP A 18 11.69 4.25 10.99
CA ASP A 18 12.25 5.51 11.50
C ASP A 18 11.90 6.65 10.54
N SER A 19 11.15 7.65 11.02
CA SER A 19 10.69 8.78 10.21
C SER A 19 11.78 9.74 9.77
N ALA A 20 13.03 9.60 10.23
CA ALA A 20 14.03 10.66 10.16
C ALA A 20 13.55 11.98 10.81
N GLU A 21 14.39 13.02 10.74
CA GLU A 21 14.05 14.37 11.18
C GLU A 21 12.89 14.95 10.37
N ILE A 22 12.07 15.78 11.02
CA ILE A 22 10.80 16.31 10.47
C ILE A 22 10.97 17.07 9.13
N ASP A 23 12.12 17.68 8.91
CA ASP A 23 12.44 18.46 7.70
C ASP A 23 13.14 17.64 6.60
N GLN A 24 13.33 16.34 6.81
CA GLN A 24 13.85 15.44 5.79
C GLN A 24 12.68 14.69 5.09
N PRO A 25 12.57 14.75 3.75
CA PRO A 25 11.46 14.15 3.00
C PRO A 25 11.71 12.65 2.75
N CYS A 26 12.00 11.90 3.81
CA CYS A 26 12.29 10.48 3.73
C CYS A 26 11.86 9.69 4.97
N LEU A 27 11.79 8.38 4.79
CA LEU A 27 11.57 7.36 5.80
C LEU A 27 12.68 6.31 5.70
N TYR A 28 13.13 5.79 6.82
CA TYR A 28 14.04 4.64 6.86
C TYR A 28 13.30 3.39 7.33
N LEU A 29 13.48 2.31 6.57
CA LEU A 29 13.05 0.97 6.98
C LEU A 29 14.29 0.10 7.15
N ARG A 30 14.42 -0.52 8.32
CA ARG A 30 15.51 -1.44 8.62
C ARG A 30 15.00 -2.82 8.92
N PHE A 31 15.50 -3.79 8.18
CA PHE A 31 15.15 -5.20 8.29
C PHE A 31 16.25 -5.95 9.03
N LEU A 32 15.83 -6.84 9.93
CA LEU A 32 16.72 -7.67 10.74
C LEU A 32 16.25 -9.11 10.69
N LYS A 33 17.21 -10.05 10.74
CA LYS A 33 16.94 -11.48 10.92
C LYS A 33 17.28 -11.92 12.34
N LYS A 34 16.53 -12.91 12.80
CA LYS A 34 16.90 -13.71 13.96
C LYS A 34 17.93 -14.74 13.50
N LYS A 35 19.05 -14.81 14.22
CA LYS A 35 20.15 -15.73 13.97
C LYS A 35 19.82 -17.11 14.52
N PRO A 36 20.56 -18.16 14.09
CA PRO A 36 20.35 -19.53 14.59
C PRO A 36 20.52 -19.68 16.11
N ASP A 37 21.35 -18.83 16.73
CA ASP A 37 21.55 -18.77 18.17
C ASP A 37 20.38 -18.10 18.93
N GLY A 38 19.35 -17.66 18.21
CA GLY A 38 18.18 -16.98 18.76
C GLY A 38 18.37 -15.48 18.98
N SER A 39 19.58 -14.93 18.80
CA SER A 39 19.83 -13.50 18.89
C SER A 39 19.40 -12.77 17.62
N TRP A 40 19.12 -11.47 17.70
CA TRP A 40 18.84 -10.66 16.52
C TRP A 40 20.11 -10.07 15.92
N GLU A 41 20.11 -9.87 14.61
CA GLU A 41 21.07 -8.99 13.95
C GLU A 41 21.13 -7.61 14.61
N LYS A 42 22.33 -7.06 14.73
CA LYS A 42 22.56 -5.78 15.40
C LYS A 42 22.94 -4.70 14.39
N PRO A 43 22.11 -3.65 14.21
CA PRO A 43 22.45 -2.53 13.32
C PRO A 43 23.77 -1.86 13.68
N SER A 44 24.13 -1.80 14.97
CA SER A 44 25.38 -1.23 15.44
C SER A 44 26.63 -1.98 14.96
N LEU A 45 26.48 -3.21 14.48
CA LEU A 45 27.54 -4.03 13.90
C LEU A 45 27.46 -4.08 12.36
N GLY A 46 26.68 -3.18 11.75
CA GLY A 46 26.45 -3.16 10.29
C GLY A 46 25.59 -4.33 9.78
N GLN A 47 24.90 -5.04 10.67
CA GLN A 47 24.03 -6.16 10.29
C GLN A 47 22.61 -5.66 9.96
N GLY A 48 21.87 -6.48 9.22
CA GLY A 48 20.56 -6.11 8.70
C GLY A 48 20.63 -5.40 7.35
N LYS A 49 19.48 -4.96 6.86
CA LYS A 49 19.37 -4.16 5.64
C LYS A 49 18.61 -2.88 5.93
N ASN A 50 19.21 -1.74 5.60
CA ASN A 50 18.59 -0.43 5.73
C ASN A 50 18.23 0.11 4.35
N ILE A 51 17.00 0.57 4.16
CA ILE A 51 16.55 1.24 2.94
C ILE A 51 16.01 2.63 3.27
N LYS A 52 16.24 3.59 2.37
CA LYS A 52 15.77 4.97 2.47
C LYS A 52 14.68 5.20 1.44
N LEU A 53 13.46 5.40 1.89
CA LEU A 53 12.31 5.69 1.05
C LEU A 53 12.10 7.20 0.96
N ASN A 54 11.88 7.71 -0.25
CA ASN A 54 11.43 9.08 -0.48
C ASN A 54 9.89 9.15 -0.46
N LEU A 55 9.35 10.37 -0.61
CA LEU A 55 7.89 10.60 -0.61
C LEU A 55 7.14 9.82 -1.70
N LEU A 56 7.72 9.66 -2.90
CA LEU A 56 7.08 8.92 -4.00
C LEU A 56 7.00 7.42 -3.69
N GLU A 57 8.03 6.87 -3.06
CA GLU A 57 8.07 5.47 -2.64
C GLU A 57 7.11 5.23 -1.47
N MET A 58 7.00 6.18 -0.53
CA MET A 58 6.03 6.11 0.56
C MET A 58 4.58 6.07 0.03
N ILE A 59 4.21 6.94 -0.91
CA ILE A 59 2.85 6.92 -1.49
C ILE A 59 2.59 5.69 -2.36
N ALA A 60 3.62 5.17 -3.06
CA ALA A 60 3.50 3.92 -3.80
C ALA A 60 3.20 2.74 -2.87
N ILE A 61 3.91 2.65 -1.74
CA ILE A 61 3.66 1.63 -0.72
C ILE A 61 2.27 1.82 -0.11
N LEU A 62 1.87 3.04 0.28
CA LEU A 62 0.52 3.30 0.81
C LEU A 62 -0.57 2.84 -0.16
N ARG A 63 -0.36 2.96 -1.47
CA ARG A 63 -1.29 2.45 -2.48
C ARG A 63 -1.44 0.93 -2.41
N ILE A 64 -0.36 0.17 -2.20
CA ILE A 64 -0.41 -1.30 -2.02
C ILE A 64 -1.24 -1.69 -0.78
N PHE A 65 -1.12 -0.93 0.30
CA PHE A 65 -1.89 -1.19 1.52
C PHE A 65 -3.38 -0.82 1.40
N ARG A 66 -3.73 0.15 0.54
CA ARG A 66 -5.08 0.73 0.45
C ARG A 66 -5.89 0.27 -0.77
N THR A 67 -5.26 -0.19 -1.83
CA THR A 67 -5.94 -0.48 -3.11
C THR A 67 -5.77 -1.93 -3.54
N GLN A 68 -6.45 -2.31 -4.62
CA GLN A 68 -6.28 -3.59 -5.32
C GLN A 68 -4.92 -3.75 -6.02
N ASN A 69 -4.00 -2.81 -5.87
CA ASN A 69 -2.65 -2.99 -6.43
C ASN A 69 -1.96 -4.06 -5.60
N THR A 70 -1.76 -5.23 -6.21
CA THR A 70 -1.18 -6.37 -5.51
C THR A 70 0.32 -6.23 -5.35
N LYS A 71 1.01 -5.41 -6.15
CA LYS A 71 2.48 -5.37 -6.14
C LYS A 71 3.06 -4.04 -6.58
N TRP A 72 4.17 -3.66 -5.96
CA TRP A 72 5.06 -2.59 -6.40
C TRP A 72 6.51 -3.02 -6.18
N SER A 73 7.41 -2.60 -7.07
CA SER A 73 8.84 -2.82 -6.92
C SER A 73 9.66 -1.64 -7.41
N THR A 74 10.87 -1.50 -6.85
CA THR A 74 11.88 -0.55 -7.29
C THR A 74 13.28 -1.09 -7.00
N VAL A 75 14.30 -0.41 -7.53
CA VAL A 75 15.70 -0.77 -7.35
C VAL A 75 16.49 0.45 -6.92
N HIS A 76 17.19 0.35 -5.79
CA HIS A 76 18.14 1.37 -5.33
C HIS A 76 19.55 0.98 -5.74
N LYS A 77 20.24 1.87 -6.45
CA LYS A 77 21.67 1.72 -6.80
C LYS A 77 22.49 2.70 -5.95
N PHE A 78 23.56 2.21 -5.32
CA PHE A 78 24.52 3.03 -4.59
C PHE A 78 25.94 2.50 -4.85
N GLY A 79 26.73 3.22 -5.64
CA GLY A 79 27.98 2.68 -6.18
C GLY A 79 27.71 1.47 -7.05
N GLU A 80 28.36 0.35 -6.76
CA GLU A 80 28.14 -0.94 -7.42
C GLU A 80 27.02 -1.77 -6.76
N ASP A 81 26.61 -1.39 -5.55
CA ASP A 81 25.60 -2.11 -4.79
C ASP A 81 24.19 -1.81 -5.32
N THR A 82 23.43 -2.87 -5.56
CA THR A 82 22.04 -2.81 -6.00
C THR A 82 21.12 -3.47 -4.98
N THR A 83 20.07 -2.77 -4.57
CA THR A 83 19.06 -3.28 -3.63
C THR A 83 17.70 -3.30 -4.30
N SER A 84 17.15 -4.49 -4.51
CA SER A 84 15.79 -4.67 -5.00
C SER A 84 14.80 -4.59 -3.84
N ILE A 85 13.72 -3.85 -4.05
CA ILE A 85 12.66 -3.59 -3.09
C ILE A 85 11.37 -4.01 -3.75
N THR A 86 10.66 -4.97 -3.17
CA THR A 86 9.32 -5.37 -3.62
C THR A 86 8.37 -5.35 -2.44
N VAL A 87 7.19 -4.79 -2.63
CA VAL A 87 6.08 -4.82 -1.68
C VAL A 87 4.88 -5.44 -2.38
N GLU A 88 4.30 -6.45 -1.76
CA GLU A 88 3.18 -7.21 -2.32
C GLU A 88 2.05 -7.34 -1.31
N ASN A 89 0.81 -7.20 -1.75
CA ASN A 89 -0.40 -7.46 -1.00
C ASN A 89 -1.07 -8.71 -1.58
N LYS A 90 -1.03 -9.80 -0.83
CA LYS A 90 -1.66 -11.08 -1.20
C LYS A 90 -2.52 -11.56 -0.05
N ASN A 91 -3.81 -11.80 -0.30
CA ASN A 91 -4.76 -12.33 0.68
C ASN A 91 -4.70 -11.60 2.03
N THR A 92 -4.68 -10.26 2.01
CA THR A 92 -4.57 -9.39 3.21
C THR A 92 -3.22 -9.42 3.95
N ILE A 93 -2.22 -10.13 3.41
CA ILE A 93 -0.86 -10.19 3.94
C ILE A 93 0.03 -9.26 3.10
N ILE A 94 0.60 -8.24 3.74
CA ILE A 94 1.56 -7.36 3.09
C ILE A 94 2.98 -7.89 3.29
N SER A 95 3.67 -8.19 2.20
CA SER A 95 5.01 -8.75 2.19
C SER A 95 6.01 -7.74 1.66
N PHE A 96 7.00 -7.37 2.47
CA PHE A 96 8.20 -6.66 2.05
C PHE A 96 9.29 -7.67 1.72
N MET A 97 9.84 -7.61 0.51
CA MET A 97 10.94 -8.44 0.04
C MET A 97 12.10 -7.54 -0.40
N ILE A 98 13.17 -7.52 0.40
CA ILE A 98 14.30 -6.60 0.25
C ILE A 98 15.62 -7.38 0.28
N SER A 99 16.29 -7.56 -0.86
CA SER A 99 17.64 -8.19 -0.97
C SER A 99 17.96 -9.27 0.08
N GLY A 100 17.18 -10.36 0.09
CA GLY A 100 17.35 -11.49 1.01
C GLY A 100 16.62 -11.38 2.35
N TYR A 101 15.87 -10.30 2.61
CA TYR A 101 15.00 -10.13 3.78
C TYR A 101 13.55 -10.19 3.34
N ALA A 102 12.71 -10.87 4.14
CA ALA A 102 11.27 -10.92 3.94
C ALA A 102 10.54 -10.63 5.25
N LYS A 103 9.66 -9.63 5.28
CA LYS A 103 8.78 -9.36 6.42
C LYS A 103 7.34 -9.30 5.95
N GLN A 104 6.53 -10.17 6.52
CA GLN A 104 5.08 -10.14 6.37
C GLN A 104 4.48 -9.31 7.51
N LEU A 105 3.55 -8.43 7.15
CA LEU A 105 2.66 -7.73 8.06
C LEU A 105 1.27 -8.29 7.84
N LYS A 106 0.73 -8.93 8.87
CA LYS A 106 -0.65 -9.41 8.92
C LYS A 106 -1.46 -8.46 9.81
N PHE A 107 -2.78 -8.58 9.81
CA PHE A 107 -3.60 -7.90 10.80
C PHE A 107 -3.16 -8.29 12.24
N PRO A 108 -2.99 -7.34 13.19
CA PRO A 108 -3.23 -5.89 13.09
C PRO A 108 -2.00 -5.06 12.69
N GLU A 109 -0.82 -5.66 12.52
CA GLU A 109 0.43 -4.96 12.19
C GLU A 109 0.33 -4.16 10.88
N SER A 110 -0.35 -4.70 9.86
CA SER A 110 -0.52 -4.04 8.57
C SER A 110 -1.33 -2.74 8.68
N ASN A 111 -2.39 -2.73 9.49
CA ASN A 111 -3.20 -1.53 9.73
C ASN A 111 -2.38 -0.46 10.44
N LEU A 112 -1.70 -0.83 11.54
CA LEU A 112 -0.87 0.11 12.28
C LEU A 112 0.27 0.69 11.41
N PHE A 113 0.90 -0.15 10.58
CA PHE A 113 1.92 0.32 9.65
C PHE A 113 1.34 1.31 8.63
N THR A 114 0.14 1.04 8.11
CA THR A 114 -0.56 1.93 7.16
C THR A 114 -0.83 3.28 7.80
N ASP A 115 -1.40 3.30 9.00
CA ASP A 115 -1.74 4.52 9.72
C ASP A 115 -0.50 5.35 10.05
N LEU A 116 0.59 4.68 10.49
CA LEU A 116 1.87 5.34 10.75
C LEU A 116 2.49 5.90 9.47
N LEU A 117 2.53 5.12 8.39
CA LEU A 117 3.12 5.56 7.12
C LEU A 117 2.36 6.74 6.53
N ASP A 118 1.02 6.72 6.60
CA ASP A 118 0.18 7.81 6.13
C ASP A 118 0.35 9.08 6.95
N HIS A 119 0.39 8.94 8.28
CA HIS A 119 0.67 10.06 9.19
C HIS A 119 2.02 10.71 8.86
N ILE A 120 3.09 9.90 8.76
CA ILE A 120 4.44 10.40 8.49
C ILE A 120 4.51 11.03 7.10
N TYR A 121 3.89 10.42 6.08
CA TYR A 121 3.85 10.96 4.74
C TYR A 121 3.29 12.40 4.71
N HIS A 122 2.12 12.62 5.33
CA HIS A 122 1.51 13.95 5.41
C HIS A 122 2.36 14.94 6.21
N GLU A 123 2.94 14.50 7.34
CA GLU A 123 3.86 15.32 8.13
C GLU A 123 5.05 15.79 7.26
N LYS A 124 5.67 14.89 6.49
CA LYS A 124 6.79 15.23 5.61
C LYS A 124 6.38 16.16 4.47
N ILE A 125 5.20 15.98 3.88
CA ILE A 125 4.70 16.92 2.86
C ILE A 125 4.65 18.33 3.45
N ILE A 126 4.07 18.50 4.63
CA ILE A 126 3.93 19.81 5.27
C ILE A 126 5.31 20.42 5.62
N HIS A 127 6.17 19.65 6.27
CA HIS A 127 7.36 20.19 6.94
C HIS A 127 8.66 20.10 6.15
N ALA A 128 8.79 19.11 5.26
CA ALA A 128 10.00 18.88 4.47
C ALA A 128 9.88 19.43 3.04
N THR A 129 8.67 19.74 2.56
CA THR A 129 8.45 20.34 1.23
C THR A 129 7.95 21.78 1.27
N GLY A 130 7.48 22.24 2.44
CA GLY A 130 7.13 23.65 2.64
C GLY A 130 8.35 24.53 2.45
N SER A 131 8.27 25.49 1.51
CA SER A 131 9.26 26.55 1.37
C SER A 131 9.40 27.25 2.72
N LYS A 132 10.53 27.03 3.42
CA LYS A 132 10.95 27.93 4.49
C LYS A 132 11.23 29.27 3.81
N MET A 133 10.20 30.10 3.62
CA MET A 133 10.36 31.50 3.27
C MET A 133 11.38 32.05 4.27
N PRO A 134 12.58 32.47 3.82
CA PRO A 134 13.52 33.08 4.74
C PRO A 134 12.80 34.29 5.32
N SER A 135 12.51 34.24 6.61
CA SER A 135 12.05 35.40 7.33
C SER A 135 13.13 36.46 7.15
N LYS A 136 12.86 37.48 6.33
CA LYS A 136 13.71 38.65 6.21
C LYS A 136 13.70 39.34 7.56
N ASN A 137 14.61 38.95 8.44
CA ASN A 137 15.11 39.79 9.51
C ASN A 137 16.62 39.51 9.63
N GLY A 138 17.37 40.60 9.51
CA GLY A 138 18.78 40.61 9.12
C GLY A 138 19.73 39.88 10.08
N SER A 139 20.77 39.29 9.51
CA SER A 139 22.08 39.93 9.47
C SER A 139 23.06 39.04 8.72
N ASN A 140 23.87 39.67 7.87
CA ASN A 140 24.98 39.05 7.16
C ASN A 140 25.90 38.31 8.13
N LYS A 141 26.24 37.06 7.80
CA LYS A 141 27.61 36.54 7.88
C LYS A 141 27.76 35.36 6.93
N GLU A 142 28.59 35.57 5.93
CA GLU A 142 29.12 34.56 5.02
C GLU A 142 29.80 33.44 5.80
N SER A 143 29.52 32.20 5.41
CA SER A 143 30.39 31.04 5.63
C SER A 143 29.99 29.97 4.61
N THR A 144 30.70 29.97 3.49
CA THR A 144 30.59 29.01 2.40
C THR A 144 30.98 27.62 2.89
N SER A 145 30.04 26.68 2.82
CA SER A 145 30.33 25.24 2.85
C SER A 145 29.27 24.55 2.01
N GLN A 146 29.63 24.23 0.76
CA GLN A 146 28.82 23.44 -0.14
C GLN A 146 28.69 22.00 0.40
N PRO A 147 27.49 21.42 0.49
CA PRO A 147 27.33 19.99 0.40
C PRO A 147 27.19 19.59 -1.08
N SER A 148 28.11 18.76 -1.54
CA SER A 148 28.08 18.10 -2.84
C SER A 148 26.76 17.34 -3.02
N GLN A 149 25.93 17.79 -3.96
CA GLN A 149 24.82 17.01 -4.49
C GLN A 149 25.40 15.88 -5.35
N GLN A 150 25.52 14.69 -4.77
CA GLN A 150 25.72 13.47 -5.55
C GLN A 150 24.39 13.13 -6.24
N ASN A 151 24.41 13.17 -7.57
CA ASN A 151 23.29 12.78 -8.43
C ASN A 151 22.97 11.30 -8.21
N ILE A 152 21.89 11.01 -7.49
CA ILE A 152 21.28 9.68 -7.45
C ILE A 152 20.34 9.59 -8.64
N SER A 153 20.82 9.02 -9.75
CA SER A 153 19.94 8.65 -10.87
C SER A 153 19.10 7.45 -10.45
N ARG A 154 17.78 7.64 -10.34
CA ARG A 154 16.80 6.58 -10.06
C ARG A 154 15.94 6.36 -11.31
N GLU A 155 15.97 5.15 -11.85
CA GLU A 155 15.06 4.72 -12.92
C GLU A 155 13.78 4.20 -12.25
N ASN A 156 12.70 4.98 -12.34
CA ASN A 156 11.36 4.52 -11.98
C ASN A 156 10.76 3.83 -13.22
N GLU A 157 10.99 2.53 -13.34
CA GLU A 157 10.25 1.72 -14.30
C GLU A 157 8.98 1.17 -13.64
N ILE A 158 7.83 1.68 -14.08
CA ILE A 158 6.54 1.00 -13.88
C ILE A 158 6.46 -0.02 -15.01
N GLN A 159 7.02 -1.21 -14.79
CA GLN A 159 6.83 -2.33 -15.72
C GLN A 159 5.67 -3.20 -15.22
N ASP A 160 4.73 -3.46 -16.12
CA ASP A 160 3.77 -4.55 -16.03
C ASP A 160 4.54 -5.86 -16.30
N LEU A 161 4.91 -6.56 -15.22
CA LEU A 161 5.73 -7.78 -15.26
C LEU A 161 4.88 -9.00 -14.92
N SER A 162 4.11 -9.44 -15.90
CA SER A 162 3.46 -10.76 -15.89
C SER A 162 4.41 -11.93 -16.16
N ASN A 163 5.68 -11.70 -16.53
CA ASN A 163 6.58 -12.76 -17.02
C ASN A 163 8.06 -12.63 -16.59
N SER A 164 8.36 -12.47 -15.30
CA SER A 164 9.74 -12.64 -14.80
C SER A 164 9.93 -13.99 -14.09
N PRO A 165 11.00 -14.75 -14.39
CA PRO A 165 11.31 -16.01 -13.70
C PRO A 165 11.55 -15.78 -12.20
N ILE A 166 10.81 -16.52 -11.38
CA ILE A 166 10.92 -16.50 -9.92
C ILE A 166 12.17 -17.28 -9.51
N PRO A 167 13.08 -16.74 -8.67
CA PRO A 167 14.14 -17.53 -8.06
C PRO A 167 13.54 -18.57 -7.11
N GLU A 168 13.83 -19.85 -7.33
CA GLU A 168 13.47 -20.95 -6.43
C GLU A 168 14.17 -20.78 -5.08
N TYR A 169 13.39 -20.50 -4.05
CA TYR A 169 13.81 -20.62 -2.66
C TYR A 169 13.23 -21.92 -2.09
N PRO A 170 13.92 -22.60 -1.15
CA PRO A 170 13.40 -23.82 -0.53
C PRO A 170 12.04 -23.56 0.13
N GLU A 171 11.01 -24.24 -0.34
CA GLU A 171 9.68 -24.28 0.27
C GLU A 171 9.79 -24.90 1.67
N GLU A 172 9.56 -24.10 2.71
CA GLU A 172 9.12 -24.66 3.98
C GLU A 172 7.66 -25.11 3.76
N LEU A 173 7.45 -26.43 3.80
CA LEU A 173 6.15 -27.10 3.81
C LEU A 173 5.30 -26.56 4.97
N ASP A 174 4.45 -25.59 4.66
CA ASP A 174 3.31 -25.21 5.47
C ASP A 174 2.07 -25.62 4.67
N GLU A 175 1.31 -26.58 5.19
CA GLU A 175 0.07 -27.06 4.57
C GLU A 175 -0.97 -25.92 4.56
N THR A 176 -0.91 -25.05 3.55
CA THR A 176 -1.96 -24.06 3.30
C THR A 176 -3.20 -24.78 2.77
N PRO A 177 -4.41 -24.53 3.32
CA PRO A 177 -5.65 -24.93 2.67
C PRO A 177 -5.65 -24.35 1.26
N GLN A 178 -5.77 -25.20 0.25
CA GLN A 178 -5.94 -24.75 -1.13
C GLN A 178 -7.19 -23.86 -1.21
N GLU A 179 -7.00 -22.55 -1.28
CA GLU A 179 -8.07 -21.62 -1.62
C GLU A 179 -8.52 -21.95 -3.04
N LYS A 180 -9.66 -22.63 -3.14
CA LYS A 180 -10.40 -22.76 -4.38
C LYS A 180 -10.65 -21.35 -4.89
N LYS A 181 -10.08 -21.01 -6.04
CA LYS A 181 -10.54 -19.88 -6.86
C LYS A 181 -12.02 -20.14 -7.13
N ILE A 182 -12.90 -19.46 -6.39
CA ILE A 182 -14.33 -19.57 -6.60
C ILE A 182 -14.59 -18.86 -7.93
N GLU A 183 -14.84 -19.64 -8.97
CA GLU A 183 -15.31 -19.12 -10.25
C GLU A 183 -16.75 -18.65 -10.02
N ILE A 184 -16.93 -17.34 -9.90
CA ILE A 184 -18.24 -16.72 -9.69
C ILE A 184 -18.88 -16.55 -11.07
N ASP A 185 -19.94 -17.31 -11.35
CA ASP A 185 -20.77 -17.10 -12.53
C ASP A 185 -21.53 -15.76 -12.40
N PRO A 186 -21.29 -14.77 -13.28
CA PRO A 186 -21.89 -13.45 -13.19
C PRO A 186 -23.42 -13.47 -13.12
N GLU A 187 -24.06 -14.35 -13.88
CA GLU A 187 -25.53 -14.45 -13.90
C GLU A 187 -26.06 -15.03 -12.59
N GLN A 188 -25.39 -16.03 -12.02
CA GLN A 188 -25.77 -16.57 -10.71
C GLN A 188 -25.59 -15.53 -9.60
N TRP A 189 -24.50 -14.77 -9.63
CA TRP A 189 -24.27 -13.69 -8.68
C TRP A 189 -25.37 -12.63 -8.77
N TYR A 190 -25.69 -12.16 -9.97
CA TYR A 190 -26.74 -11.15 -10.19
C TYR A 190 -28.12 -11.60 -9.71
N ASN A 191 -28.45 -12.87 -9.98
CA ASN A 191 -29.72 -13.46 -9.57
C ASN A 191 -29.79 -13.74 -8.06
N SER A 192 -28.64 -13.88 -7.39
CA SER A 192 -28.58 -14.05 -5.93
C SER A 192 -28.84 -12.76 -5.13
N LEU A 193 -28.74 -11.59 -5.77
CA LEU A 193 -28.92 -10.30 -5.10
C LEU A 193 -30.37 -10.12 -4.64
N ARG A 194 -30.53 -9.63 -3.40
CA ARG A 194 -31.85 -9.24 -2.87
C ARG A 194 -32.45 -8.19 -3.78
N THR A 195 -33.73 -8.34 -4.10
CA THR A 195 -34.46 -7.47 -5.03
C THR A 195 -35.60 -6.81 -4.27
N ASN A 196 -35.78 -5.51 -4.49
CA ASN A 196 -36.88 -4.72 -3.97
C ASN A 196 -37.39 -3.82 -5.11
N GLU A 197 -38.58 -4.12 -5.64
CA GLU A 197 -39.16 -3.43 -6.80
C GLU A 197 -38.19 -3.34 -7.99
N GLU A 198 -37.77 -2.13 -8.37
CA GLU A 198 -36.81 -1.87 -9.45
C GLU A 198 -35.34 -1.81 -8.99
N PHE A 199 -35.05 -2.16 -7.72
CA PHE A 199 -33.72 -2.08 -7.13
C PHE A 199 -33.18 -3.46 -6.72
N LYS A 200 -31.86 -3.59 -6.77
CA LYS A 200 -31.09 -4.72 -6.21
C LYS A 200 -30.13 -4.22 -5.15
N LEU A 201 -30.01 -4.96 -4.05
CA LEU A 201 -29.06 -4.66 -2.99
C LEU A 201 -27.67 -5.10 -3.45
N LEU A 202 -26.80 -4.13 -3.63
CA LEU A 202 -25.41 -4.32 -4.00
C LEU A 202 -24.56 -4.36 -2.72
N PRO A 203 -24.00 -5.51 -2.33
CA PRO A 203 -23.23 -5.64 -1.11
C PRO A 203 -21.87 -4.96 -1.24
N GLY A 204 -21.47 -4.19 -0.22
CA GLY A 204 -20.19 -3.46 -0.28
C GLY A 204 -20.14 -2.20 0.57
N ALA A 205 -19.19 -1.32 0.25
CA ALA A 205 -18.96 -0.08 0.99
C ALA A 205 -18.75 1.13 0.07
N ILE A 206 -19.15 2.31 0.55
CA ILE A 206 -18.90 3.57 -0.14
C ILE A 206 -17.44 3.98 0.08
N ASN A 207 -16.68 4.16 -0.99
CA ASN A 207 -15.30 4.64 -0.95
C ASN A 207 -15.22 6.17 -1.00
N GLU A 208 -16.01 6.79 -1.90
CA GLU A 208 -15.98 8.23 -2.17
C GLU A 208 -17.39 8.71 -2.55
N GLU A 209 -17.79 9.89 -2.10
CA GLU A 209 -19.05 10.52 -2.47
C GLU A 209 -18.81 11.82 -3.24
N ARG A 210 -19.59 12.02 -4.31
CA ARG A 210 -19.62 13.27 -5.07
C ARG A 210 -21.07 13.75 -5.23
N ALA A 211 -21.21 15.02 -5.61
CA ALA A 211 -22.52 15.65 -5.76
C ALA A 211 -23.52 14.90 -6.67
N LYS A 212 -23.05 14.10 -7.63
CA LYS A 212 -23.89 13.39 -8.61
C LYS A 212 -23.71 11.87 -8.64
N ALA A 213 -22.76 11.32 -7.90
CA ALA A 213 -22.44 9.90 -7.94
C ALA A 213 -21.62 9.50 -6.71
N ILE A 214 -21.66 8.22 -6.38
CA ILE A 214 -20.80 7.60 -5.36
C ILE A 214 -19.87 6.59 -6.02
N ASN A 215 -18.65 6.46 -5.51
CA ASN A 215 -17.76 5.36 -5.80
C ASN A 215 -18.06 4.25 -4.78
N PHE A 216 -18.57 3.12 -5.25
CA PHE A 216 -18.98 2.01 -4.41
C PHE A 216 -18.09 0.79 -4.69
N HIS A 217 -17.49 0.23 -3.65
CA HIS A 217 -16.71 -1.00 -3.71
C HIS A 217 -17.63 -2.20 -3.49
N ILE A 218 -17.72 -3.09 -4.48
CA ILE A 218 -18.50 -4.33 -4.38
C ILE A 218 -17.61 -5.38 -3.69
N ALA A 219 -18.13 -6.03 -2.65
CA ALA A 219 -17.37 -7.02 -1.89
C ALA A 219 -16.74 -8.09 -2.81
N ASP A 220 -15.44 -8.31 -2.66
CA ASP A 220 -14.63 -9.28 -3.41
C ASP A 220 -14.57 -9.07 -4.94
N LEU A 221 -15.09 -7.93 -5.44
CA LEU A 221 -15.11 -7.54 -6.85
C LEU A 221 -14.45 -6.16 -7.02
N ILE A 222 -14.94 -5.36 -7.96
CA ILE A 222 -14.39 -4.04 -8.31
C ILE A 222 -15.14 -2.88 -7.66
N SER A 223 -14.62 -1.66 -7.84
CA SER A 223 -15.32 -0.43 -7.49
C SER A 223 -15.99 0.20 -8.72
N ILE A 224 -17.23 0.63 -8.58
CA ILE A 224 -18.01 1.27 -9.65
C ILE A 224 -18.52 2.66 -9.23
N TRP A 225 -18.65 3.56 -10.21
CA TRP A 225 -19.35 4.83 -10.01
C TRP A 225 -20.84 4.65 -10.25
N VAL A 226 -21.64 4.87 -9.21
CA VAL A 226 -23.09 4.78 -9.26
C VAL A 226 -23.68 6.19 -9.19
N PRO A 227 -24.40 6.67 -10.21
CA PRO A 227 -25.08 7.97 -10.16
C PRO A 227 -26.11 8.00 -9.03
N ASN A 228 -26.25 9.15 -8.37
CA ASN A 228 -27.22 9.32 -7.28
C ASN A 228 -28.67 9.07 -7.74
N SER A 229 -28.97 9.29 -9.02
CA SER A 229 -30.27 8.98 -9.63
C SER A 229 -30.56 7.49 -9.80
N CYS A 230 -29.55 6.63 -9.62
CA CYS A 230 -29.66 5.18 -9.72
C CYS A 230 -29.68 4.50 -8.35
N ILE A 231 -29.66 5.27 -7.26
CA ILE A 231 -29.62 4.77 -5.89
C ILE A 231 -30.95 5.09 -5.23
N ASP A 232 -31.50 4.13 -4.50
CA ASP A 232 -32.65 4.40 -3.63
C ASP A 232 -32.17 5.14 -2.37
N GLN A 233 -32.32 6.46 -2.36
CA GLN A 233 -31.87 7.31 -1.24
C GLN A 233 -32.62 7.04 0.07
N GLU A 234 -33.81 6.44 0.02
CA GLU A 234 -34.62 6.16 1.21
C GLU A 234 -34.15 4.89 1.93
N GLN A 235 -33.57 3.93 1.19
CA GLN A 235 -33.17 2.62 1.72
C GLN A 235 -31.65 2.36 1.72
N SER A 236 -30.83 3.27 1.16
CA SER A 236 -29.38 3.06 0.92
C SER A 236 -28.46 3.21 2.14
N LEU A 237 -29.00 3.37 3.36
CA LEU A 237 -28.23 3.45 4.61
C LEU A 237 -28.15 2.12 5.36
N SER A 238 -28.22 0.99 4.65
CA SER A 238 -27.96 -0.31 5.27
C SER A 238 -26.46 -0.52 5.48
N LYS A 239 -26.04 -1.08 6.62
CA LYS A 239 -24.64 -1.50 6.82
C LYS A 239 -24.19 -2.62 5.86
N GLU A 240 -25.13 -3.18 5.11
CA GLU A 240 -24.93 -4.33 4.23
C GLU A 240 -24.63 -3.93 2.77
N GLY A 241 -24.92 -2.68 2.38
CA GLY A 241 -24.71 -2.20 1.01
C GLY A 241 -25.70 -1.11 0.58
N ILE A 242 -25.76 -0.86 -0.74
CA ILE A 242 -26.64 0.14 -1.36
C ILE A 242 -27.67 -0.49 -2.28
N TRP A 243 -28.87 0.09 -2.35
CA TRP A 243 -29.90 -0.31 -3.30
C TRP A 243 -29.71 0.43 -4.62
N VAL A 244 -29.51 -0.30 -5.72
CA VAL A 244 -29.20 0.25 -7.04
C VAL A 244 -30.24 -0.22 -8.06
N LYS A 245 -30.66 0.67 -8.97
CA LYS A 245 -31.61 0.33 -10.03
C LYS A 245 -31.14 -0.87 -10.86
N ASP A 246 -32.03 -1.83 -11.04
CA ASP A 246 -31.79 -3.10 -11.70
C ASP A 246 -31.22 -2.91 -13.13
N TRP A 247 -31.83 -2.03 -13.93
CA TRP A 247 -31.38 -1.74 -15.29
C TRP A 247 -29.94 -1.20 -15.34
N PHE A 248 -29.54 -0.41 -14.34
CA PHE A 248 -28.19 0.15 -14.26
C PHE A 248 -27.20 -0.96 -13.94
N LEU A 249 -27.52 -1.79 -12.94
CA LEU A 249 -26.67 -2.90 -12.54
C LEU A 249 -26.51 -3.90 -13.70
N ARG A 250 -27.59 -4.24 -14.41
CA ARG A 250 -27.57 -5.12 -15.58
C ARG A 250 -26.62 -4.63 -16.67
N LYS A 251 -26.59 -3.31 -16.92
CA LYS A 251 -25.67 -2.69 -17.88
C LYS A 251 -24.22 -2.74 -17.39
N LYS A 252 -24.01 -2.68 -16.07
CA LYS A 252 -22.70 -2.71 -15.42
C LYS A 252 -22.16 -4.11 -15.18
N MET A 253 -22.94 -5.17 -15.37
CA MET A 253 -22.48 -6.56 -15.21
C MET A 253 -21.21 -6.87 -16.00
N VAL A 254 -21.14 -6.43 -17.26
CA VAL A 254 -19.95 -6.65 -18.09
C VAL A 254 -18.73 -5.95 -17.50
N ASP A 255 -18.89 -4.70 -17.04
CA ASP A 255 -17.81 -3.92 -16.43
C ASP A 255 -17.36 -4.53 -15.10
N ILE A 256 -18.31 -5.02 -14.28
CA ILE A 256 -18.04 -5.60 -12.95
C ILE A 256 -17.18 -6.86 -13.03
N PHE A 257 -17.40 -7.68 -14.05
CA PHE A 257 -16.74 -8.97 -14.22
C PHE A 257 -15.68 -8.98 -15.34
N ALA A 258 -15.37 -7.81 -15.92
CA ALA A 258 -14.41 -7.71 -17.04
C ALA A 258 -13.00 -8.20 -16.69
N GLU A 259 -12.59 -8.10 -15.42
CA GLU A 259 -11.26 -8.49 -14.94
C GLU A 259 -11.16 -9.96 -14.51
N MET A 260 -12.24 -10.74 -14.60
CA MET A 260 -12.26 -12.16 -14.23
C MET A 260 -12.07 -13.12 -15.41
N GLY A 261 -12.10 -12.62 -16.66
CA GLY A 261 -11.96 -13.39 -17.90
C GLY A 261 -10.54 -13.49 -18.44
#